data_AF-A0A3S3SS84-F1
#
_entry.id   AF-A0A3S3SS84-F1
#
_cell.length_a   1.000
_cell.length_b   1.000
_cell.length_c   1.000
_cell.angle_alpha   90.00
_cell.angle_beta   90.00
_cell.angle_gamma   90.00
#
_symmetry.space_group_name_H-M   'P 1'
#
loop_
_entity.id
_entity.type
_entity.pdbx_description
1 polymer ?
#
loop_
_entity_poly.entity_id
_entity_poly.type
_entity_poly.pdbx_seq_one_letter_code
_entity_poly.pdbx_strand_id
1 'polypeptide(L)'
;MNKDSISKTSTDEYPQVTQADFEQAVLRRNLEPEGQNYALFLKEREHIKTQLGNEKWITVYSSSQDARETTDKYCGLVKNSDVDNVLTDDGWELSFEEGFPARRCQHGLCTNVEIEYDRFGFSDVEPLVFIRNYHGFRDNHPEISEEFRFFHNLYYERKRDEFVKFDESGEEIPVVRFKNGTVLIRLKEIRQFLSIKE
;
A
#
# COMPACT_ATOMS: atom_id res chain seq x y z
N MET A 1 42.10 39.34 39.72
CA MET A 1 41.29 38.90 40.88
C MET A 1 39.84 39.19 40.51
N ASN A 2 38.91 38.26 40.40
CA ASN A 2 38.92 36.84 40.73
C ASN A 2 38.08 36.08 39.68
N LYS A 3 38.54 34.87 39.36
CA LYS A 3 37.88 33.89 38.48
C LYS A 3 36.90 33.10 39.32
N ASP A 4 35.66 32.95 38.89
CA ASP A 4 34.75 31.88 39.37
C ASP A 4 33.93 31.40 38.15
N SER A 5 34.47 30.48 37.34
CA SER A 5 34.35 29.01 37.45
C SER A 5 33.00 28.49 36.96
N ILE A 6 33.00 28.12 35.67
CA ILE A 6 32.00 27.30 34.99
C ILE A 6 32.01 25.91 35.65
N SER A 7 30.92 25.51 36.30
CA SER A 7 30.69 24.12 36.69
C SER A 7 29.95 23.38 35.57
N LYS A 8 30.61 22.37 35.00
CA LYS A 8 29.98 21.31 34.21
C LYS A 8 29.72 20.12 35.15
N THR A 9 28.46 19.72 35.26
CA THR A 9 27.91 18.41 35.70
C THR A 9 26.40 18.59 35.62
N SER A 10 25.56 17.72 35.07
CA SER A 10 25.66 16.32 34.68
C SER A 10 24.51 16.07 33.70
N THR A 11 24.71 15.15 32.76
CA THR A 11 23.73 14.61 31.81
C THR A 11 22.30 14.58 32.36
N ASP A 12 21.37 15.21 31.66
CA ASP A 12 19.92 15.10 31.89
C ASP A 12 19.50 13.63 31.68
N GLU A 13 19.57 12.82 32.72
CA GLU A 13 18.80 11.58 32.77
C GLU A 13 17.33 11.97 32.85
N TYR A 14 16.65 11.91 31.71
CA TYR A 14 15.19 11.93 31.67
C TYR A 14 14.67 10.85 32.63
N PRO A 15 13.71 11.16 33.51
CA PRO A 15 13.12 10.14 34.36
C PRO A 15 12.58 9.04 33.46
N GLN A 16 12.99 7.80 33.70
CA GLN A 16 12.49 6.64 32.98
C GLN A 16 10.98 6.55 33.28
N VAL A 17 10.17 6.92 32.29
CA VAL A 17 8.72 6.82 32.38
C VAL A 17 8.37 5.35 32.51
N THR A 18 7.89 4.96 33.68
CA THR A 18 7.46 3.58 33.90
C THR A 18 6.10 3.36 33.25
N GLN A 19 5.77 2.10 32.93
CA GLN A 19 4.45 1.74 32.40
C GLN A 19 3.31 2.25 33.31
N ALA A 20 3.55 2.29 34.63
CA ALA A 20 2.62 2.81 35.61
C ALA A 20 2.43 4.34 35.53
N ASP A 21 3.48 5.09 35.19
CA ASP A 21 3.39 6.53 34.96
C ASP A 21 2.58 6.85 33.71
N PHE A 22 2.68 6.00 32.68
CA PHE A 22 1.89 6.11 31.46
C PHE A 22 0.40 5.82 31.74
N GLU A 23 0.10 4.77 32.49
CA GLU A 23 -1.26 4.40 32.88
C GLU A 23 -1.92 5.46 33.78
N GLN A 24 -1.18 6.04 34.72
CA GLN A 24 -1.65 7.18 35.53
C GLN A 24 -1.93 8.43 34.70
N ALA A 25 -1.12 8.70 33.67
CA ALA A 25 -1.31 9.85 32.78
C ALA A 25 -2.55 9.70 31.88
N VAL A 26 -2.82 8.47 31.42
CA VAL A 26 -4.02 8.10 30.66
C VAL A 26 -5.28 8.17 31.53
N LEU A 27 -5.19 7.87 32.83
CA LEU A 27 -6.33 7.93 33.76
C LEU A 27 -6.64 9.36 34.28
N ARG A 28 -5.63 10.21 34.49
CA ARG A 28 -5.83 11.56 35.07
C ARG A 28 -6.40 12.59 34.10
N ARG A 29 -6.19 12.40 32.81
CA ARG A 29 -6.92 13.13 31.79
C ARG A 29 -8.04 12.19 31.37
N ASN A 30 -9.30 12.59 31.47
CA ASN A 30 -10.43 11.91 30.80
C ASN A 30 -10.31 11.98 29.25
N LEU A 31 -9.10 11.80 28.74
CA LEU A 31 -8.81 11.40 27.39
C LEU A 31 -9.00 9.88 27.43
N GLU A 32 -10.21 9.43 27.08
CA GLU A 32 -10.31 8.11 26.44
C GLU A 32 -9.18 8.09 25.41
N PRO A 33 -8.21 7.18 25.52
CA PRO A 33 -7.11 7.18 24.60
C PRO A 33 -7.74 7.01 23.22
N GLU A 34 -7.43 7.94 22.31
CA GLU A 34 -7.52 7.73 20.86
C GLU A 34 -6.52 6.62 20.46
N GLY A 35 -6.63 5.47 21.12
CA GLY A 35 -5.90 4.23 20.97
C GLY A 35 -6.72 3.21 20.20
N GLN A 36 -7.67 3.66 19.39
CA GLN A 36 -8.34 2.79 18.43
C GLN A 36 -7.45 2.48 17.21
N ASN A 37 -6.38 3.23 16.93
CA ASN A 37 -5.59 3.02 15.70
C ASN A 37 -4.36 2.10 15.83
N TYR A 38 -3.83 1.84 17.04
CA TYR A 38 -2.53 1.15 17.17
C TYR A 38 -2.62 -0.39 17.27
N ALA A 39 -3.76 -0.92 17.71
CA ALA A 39 -3.95 -2.36 17.86
C ALA A 39 -4.37 -3.06 16.55
N LEU A 40 -4.95 -2.31 15.60
CA LEU A 40 -5.71 -2.87 14.47
C LEU A 40 -4.86 -3.63 13.44
N PHE A 41 -3.58 -3.25 13.30
CA PHE A 41 -2.70 -3.81 12.25
C PHE A 41 -1.45 -4.49 12.81
N LEU A 42 -1.44 -4.91 14.09
CA LEU A 42 -0.25 -5.56 14.68
C LEU A 42 0.16 -6.81 13.89
N LYS A 43 -0.82 -7.60 13.46
CA LYS A 43 -0.58 -8.79 12.64
C LYS A 43 0.04 -8.43 11.29
N GLU A 44 -0.50 -7.43 10.61
CA GLU A 44 -0.01 -6.91 9.34
C GLU A 44 1.41 -6.35 9.47
N ARG A 45 1.68 -5.56 10.52
CA ARG A 45 3.01 -4.99 10.79
C ARG A 45 4.05 -6.07 11.03
N GLU A 46 3.71 -7.10 11.80
CA GLU A 46 4.63 -8.22 12.03
C GLU A 46 4.85 -9.04 10.75
N HIS A 47 3.81 -9.25 9.95
CA HIS A 47 3.94 -9.87 8.63
C HIS A 47 4.87 -9.06 7.69
N ILE A 48 4.71 -7.74 7.62
CA ILE A 48 5.57 -6.85 6.81
C ILE A 48 7.03 -6.97 7.26
N LYS A 49 7.30 -6.99 8.57
CA LYS A 49 8.67 -7.06 9.09
C LYS A 49 9.33 -8.42 8.90
N THR A 50 8.57 -9.51 8.96
CA THR A 50 9.13 -10.86 9.09
C THR A 50 8.98 -11.72 7.85
N GLN A 51 7.94 -11.51 7.04
CA GLN A 51 7.53 -12.40 5.96
C GLN A 51 7.54 -11.73 4.60
N LEU A 52 7.08 -10.48 4.50
CA LEU A 52 6.97 -9.78 3.23
C LEU A 52 8.31 -9.76 2.49
N GLY A 53 8.30 -10.16 1.22
CA GLY A 53 9.50 -10.25 0.38
C GLY A 53 10.31 -11.54 0.52
N ASN A 54 9.93 -12.46 1.42
CA ASN A 54 10.50 -13.81 1.50
C ASN A 54 9.51 -14.90 1.07
N GLU A 55 8.24 -14.55 0.93
CA GLU A 55 7.18 -15.47 0.52
C GLU A 55 7.17 -15.72 -0.98
N LYS A 56 6.73 -16.92 -1.37
CA LYS A 56 6.56 -17.26 -2.80
C LYS A 56 5.42 -16.46 -3.44
N TRP A 57 4.37 -16.19 -2.68
CA TRP A 57 3.16 -15.49 -3.12
C TRP A 57 2.95 -14.27 -2.24
N ILE A 58 2.76 -13.12 -2.85
CA ILE A 58 2.50 -11.85 -2.19
C ILE A 58 1.04 -11.50 -2.38
N THR A 59 0.37 -11.08 -1.31
CA THR A 59 -0.96 -10.51 -1.39
C THR A 59 -0.85 -9.08 -1.90
N VAL A 60 -1.33 -8.84 -3.12
CA VAL A 60 -1.27 -7.50 -3.77
C VAL A 60 -2.60 -6.77 -3.72
N TYR A 61 -3.68 -7.50 -3.44
CA TYR A 61 -4.98 -6.92 -3.13
C TYR A 61 -5.74 -7.85 -2.18
N SER A 62 -6.42 -7.27 -1.19
CA SER A 62 -7.44 -7.97 -0.42
C SER A 62 -8.40 -6.97 0.16
N SER A 63 -9.69 -7.25 0.10
CA SER A 63 -10.70 -6.53 0.88
C SER A 63 -11.37 -7.51 1.82
N SER A 64 -11.34 -7.20 3.12
CA SER A 64 -12.00 -7.99 4.15
C SER A 64 -12.86 -7.09 5.01
N GLN A 65 -14.11 -7.48 5.19
CA GLN A 65 -15.06 -6.81 6.07
C GLN A 65 -15.47 -7.77 7.18
N ASP A 66 -15.11 -7.41 8.40
CA ASP A 66 -15.57 -8.05 9.62
C ASP A 66 -16.62 -7.18 10.32
N ALA A 67 -17.32 -7.73 11.31
CA ALA A 67 -18.41 -7.04 12.02
C ALA A 67 -18.01 -5.73 12.73
N ARG A 68 -16.71 -5.43 12.81
CA ARG A 68 -16.16 -4.25 13.48
C ARG A 68 -15.32 -3.37 12.56
N GLU A 69 -14.72 -3.94 11.51
CA GLU A 69 -13.63 -3.32 10.76
C GLU A 69 -13.68 -3.72 9.28
N THR A 70 -13.31 -2.78 8.42
CA THR A 70 -13.02 -3.04 7.01
C THR A 70 -11.53 -2.80 6.81
N THR A 71 -10.83 -3.82 6.32
CA THR A 71 -9.40 -3.78 6.05
C THR A 71 -9.18 -4.06 4.58
N ASP A 72 -8.60 -3.07 3.91
CA ASP A 72 -8.22 -3.17 2.50
C ASP A 72 -6.70 -3.13 2.35
N LYS A 73 -6.19 -3.92 1.41
CA LYS A 73 -4.79 -3.94 1.00
C LYS A 73 -4.74 -3.62 -0.48
N TYR A 74 -3.93 -2.63 -0.84
CA TYR A 74 -3.69 -2.22 -2.21
C TYR A 74 -2.19 -2.24 -2.50
N CYS A 75 -1.84 -2.51 -3.77
CA CYS A 75 -0.47 -2.46 -4.24
C CYS A 75 -0.35 -1.36 -5.30
N GLY A 76 0.34 -0.29 -4.91
CA GLY A 76 0.76 0.81 -5.77
C GLY A 76 2.24 0.69 -6.12
N LEU A 77 2.58 1.04 -7.34
CA LEU A 77 3.93 1.15 -7.86
C LEU A 77 4.33 2.61 -7.85
N VAL A 78 5.52 2.89 -7.35
CA VAL A 78 6.07 4.25 -7.24
C VAL A 78 7.47 4.27 -7.82
N LYS A 79 7.87 5.41 -8.39
CA LYS A 79 9.23 5.59 -8.87
C LYS A 79 10.20 5.52 -7.71
N ASN A 80 11.40 5.02 -7.99
CA ASN A 80 12.44 4.95 -6.97
C ASN A 80 12.81 6.34 -6.38
N SER A 81 12.67 7.41 -7.16
CA SER A 81 12.91 8.79 -6.69
C SER A 81 11.91 9.26 -5.64
N ASP A 82 10.72 8.65 -5.59
CA ASP A 82 9.58 9.14 -4.81
C ASP A 82 9.32 8.29 -3.56
N VAL A 83 10.11 7.23 -3.34
CA VAL A 83 9.96 6.30 -2.20
C VAL A 83 10.02 7.03 -0.87
N ASP A 84 10.98 7.93 -0.67
CA ASP A 84 11.12 8.67 0.59
C ASP A 84 9.91 9.58 0.87
N ASN A 85 9.33 10.17 -0.19
CA ASN A 85 8.15 11.01 -0.07
C ASN A 85 6.92 10.17 0.31
N VAL A 86 6.72 9.04 -0.37
CA VAL A 86 5.60 8.10 -0.15
C VAL A 86 5.66 7.44 1.23
N LEU A 87 6.85 7.28 1.80
CA LEU A 87 7.00 6.76 3.17
C LEU A 87 6.77 7.82 4.26
N THR A 88 6.79 9.11 3.89
CA THR A 88 6.64 10.23 4.82
C THR A 88 5.20 10.76 4.85
N ASP A 89 4.54 10.78 3.70
CA ASP A 89 3.17 11.27 3.51
C ASP A 89 2.26 10.08 3.18
N ASP A 90 1.07 10.00 3.79
CA ASP A 90 0.06 8.98 3.52
C ASP A 90 -0.93 9.39 2.42
N GLY A 91 -0.82 10.62 1.89
CA GLY A 91 -1.68 11.17 0.84
C GLY A 91 -1.58 10.49 -0.54
N TRP A 92 -0.77 9.44 -0.68
CA TRP A 92 -0.71 8.62 -1.90
C TRP A 92 -1.77 7.51 -1.93
N GLU A 93 -2.54 7.33 -0.85
CA GLU A 93 -3.55 6.27 -0.72
C GLU A 93 -4.45 6.22 -1.96
N LEU A 94 -4.37 5.11 -2.70
CA LEU A 94 -5.26 4.84 -3.82
C LEU A 94 -6.61 4.41 -3.27
N SER A 95 -7.64 5.22 -3.50
CA SER A 95 -9.01 4.77 -3.22
C SER A 95 -9.46 3.69 -4.22
N PHE A 96 -10.50 2.94 -3.87
CA PHE A 96 -10.96 1.79 -4.66
C PHE A 96 -11.41 2.14 -6.10
N GLU A 97 -11.63 3.43 -6.40
CA GLU A 97 -12.05 3.94 -7.71
C GLU A 97 -10.95 4.75 -8.42
N GLU A 98 -9.78 4.86 -7.80
CA GLU A 98 -8.65 5.62 -8.33
C GLU A 98 -7.70 4.76 -9.16
N GLY A 99 -6.72 5.41 -9.79
CA GLY A 99 -5.73 4.74 -10.62
C GLY A 99 -6.14 4.53 -12.07
N PHE A 100 -7.41 4.77 -12.42
CA PHE A 100 -7.87 4.70 -13.80
C PHE A 100 -7.50 5.94 -14.61
N PRO A 101 -7.31 5.80 -15.93
CA PRO A 101 -7.09 6.95 -16.80
C PRO A 101 -8.19 7.99 -16.66
N ALA A 102 -7.79 9.24 -16.42
CA ALA A 102 -8.71 10.34 -16.19
C ALA A 102 -8.23 11.62 -16.87
N ARG A 103 -9.17 12.55 -17.00
CA ARG A 103 -8.87 13.89 -17.47
C ARG A 103 -8.58 14.79 -16.26
N ARG A 104 -7.38 15.33 -16.18
CA ARG A 104 -7.05 16.34 -15.17
C ARG A 104 -7.53 17.71 -15.64
N CYS A 105 -8.32 18.39 -14.80
CA CYS A 105 -8.73 19.77 -15.04
C CYS A 105 -8.31 20.61 -13.84
N GLN A 106 -7.38 21.54 -14.03
CA GLN A 106 -7.07 22.51 -12.98
C GLN A 106 -8.14 23.60 -12.99
N HIS A 107 -8.96 23.68 -11.94
CA HIS A 107 -9.96 24.74 -11.80
C HIS A 107 -9.37 25.90 -10.99
N GLY A 108 -9.02 27.00 -11.66
CA GLY A 108 -8.57 28.24 -11.00
C GLY A 108 -8.12 29.33 -11.96
N LEU A 109 -8.89 30.43 -12.00
CA LEU A 109 -8.57 31.78 -12.52
C LEU A 109 -8.06 31.96 -13.96
N CYS A 110 -8.01 30.92 -14.79
CA CYS A 110 -7.58 31.03 -16.18
C CYS A 110 -8.76 30.70 -17.11
N THR A 111 -9.07 31.59 -18.04
CA THR A 111 -10.08 31.39 -19.11
C THR A 111 -9.74 30.27 -20.09
N ASN A 112 -8.57 29.65 -19.95
CA ASN A 112 -8.11 28.50 -20.72
C ASN A 112 -7.96 27.31 -19.78
N VAL A 113 -8.90 26.36 -19.85
CA VAL A 113 -8.78 25.08 -19.16
C VAL A 113 -7.79 24.24 -19.95
N GLU A 114 -6.56 24.11 -19.47
CA GLU A 114 -5.65 23.09 -19.98
C GLU A 114 -6.17 21.72 -19.56
N ILE A 115 -6.34 20.86 -20.57
CA ILE A 115 -6.90 19.54 -20.42
C ILE A 115 -5.75 18.56 -20.60
N GLU A 116 -5.30 17.97 -19.51
CA GLU A 116 -4.25 16.96 -19.53
C GLU A 116 -4.85 15.56 -19.39
N TYR A 117 -4.31 14.62 -20.16
CA TYR A 117 -4.60 13.21 -19.99
C TYR A 117 -3.68 12.66 -18.90
N ASP A 118 -4.29 12.10 -17.86
CA ASP A 118 -3.58 11.36 -16.85
C ASP A 118 -3.83 9.86 -17.02
N ARG A 119 -2.76 9.08 -16.97
CA ARG A 119 -2.84 7.63 -17.12
C ARG A 119 -3.33 6.94 -15.84
N PHE A 120 -3.04 7.50 -14.68
CA PHE A 120 -3.34 6.92 -13.37
C PHE A 120 -4.20 7.83 -12.46
N GLY A 121 -4.69 8.96 -13.00
CA GLY A 121 -5.67 9.81 -12.33
C GLY A 121 -5.05 11.05 -11.70
N PHE A 122 -5.21 11.28 -10.41
CA PHE A 122 -4.63 12.44 -9.71
C PHE A 122 -3.37 12.07 -8.90
N SER A 123 -2.88 10.84 -9.02
CA SER A 123 -1.77 10.29 -8.23
C SER A 123 -0.59 9.89 -9.13
N ASP A 124 0.62 10.08 -8.62
CA ASP A 124 1.86 9.57 -9.22
C ASP A 124 2.09 8.07 -8.93
N VAL A 125 1.15 7.43 -8.23
CA VAL A 125 1.16 5.99 -7.92
C VAL A 125 0.39 5.20 -8.96
N GLU A 126 1.05 4.20 -9.55
CA GLU A 126 0.45 3.30 -10.54
C GLU A 126 -0.13 2.04 -9.84
N PRO A 127 -1.43 1.72 -9.98
CA PRO A 127 -1.97 0.49 -9.41
C PRO A 127 -1.45 -0.75 -10.13
N LEU A 128 -1.01 -1.76 -9.37
CA LEU A 128 -0.77 -3.10 -9.91
C LEU A 128 -2.08 -3.88 -10.10
N VAL A 129 -3.09 -3.57 -9.29
CA VAL A 129 -4.44 -4.14 -9.33
C VAL A 129 -5.47 -3.01 -9.41
N PHE A 130 -6.38 -3.11 -10.37
CA PHE A 130 -7.46 -2.18 -10.62
C PHE A 130 -8.77 -2.79 -10.14
N ILE A 131 -9.58 -2.07 -9.36
CA ILE A 131 -10.89 -2.57 -8.94
C ILE A 131 -11.97 -1.99 -9.85
N ARG A 132 -12.55 -2.85 -10.68
CA ARG A 132 -13.63 -2.43 -11.58
C ARG A 132 -14.93 -2.27 -10.80
N ASN A 133 -15.37 -1.02 -10.67
CA ASN A 133 -16.71 -0.70 -10.17
C ASN A 133 -17.71 -0.56 -11.32
N TYR A 134 -18.90 -1.13 -11.13
CA TYR A 134 -20.03 -1.03 -12.06
C TYR A 134 -21.25 -0.35 -11.43
N HIS A 135 -21.04 0.49 -10.40
CA HIS A 135 -22.09 1.20 -9.67
C HIS A 135 -23.23 0.28 -9.19
N GLY A 136 -22.88 -0.93 -8.74
CA GLY A 136 -23.84 -1.93 -8.25
C GLY A 136 -24.63 -2.67 -9.33
N PHE A 137 -24.41 -2.40 -10.63
CA PHE A 137 -25.04 -3.16 -11.72
C PHE A 137 -24.39 -4.53 -11.94
N ARG A 138 -23.15 -4.72 -11.50
CA ARG A 138 -22.39 -5.97 -11.49
C ARG A 138 -21.50 -5.99 -10.27
N ASP A 139 -21.08 -7.19 -9.88
CA ASP A 139 -20.10 -7.37 -8.82
C ASP A 139 -18.78 -6.70 -9.21
N ASN A 140 -18.16 -6.02 -8.24
CA ASN A 140 -16.83 -5.46 -8.43
C ASN A 140 -15.83 -6.60 -8.59
N HIS A 141 -14.85 -6.42 -9.48
CA HIS A 141 -13.82 -7.43 -9.68
C HIS A 141 -12.44 -6.82 -9.84
N PRO A 142 -11.39 -7.47 -9.32
CA PRO A 142 -10.02 -7.03 -9.52
C PRO A 142 -9.53 -7.37 -10.94
N GLU A 143 -8.81 -6.44 -11.56
CA GLU A 143 -8.07 -6.64 -12.80
C GLU A 143 -6.59 -6.37 -12.55
N ILE A 144 -5.72 -7.17 -13.17
CA ILE A 144 -4.27 -6.95 -13.10
C ILE A 144 -3.87 -5.94 -14.15
N SER A 145 -2.92 -5.07 -13.81
CA SER A 145 -2.28 -4.14 -14.77
C SER A 145 -1.99 -4.84 -16.09
N GLU A 146 -2.50 -4.25 -17.17
CA GLU A 146 -2.35 -4.81 -18.50
C GLU A 146 -0.87 -4.91 -18.90
N GLU A 147 -0.07 -3.91 -18.52
CA GLU A 147 1.37 -3.90 -18.74
C GLU A 147 2.04 -5.11 -18.07
N PHE A 148 1.66 -5.43 -16.83
CA PHE A 148 2.17 -6.61 -16.13
C PHE A 148 1.78 -7.92 -16.84
N ARG A 149 0.53 -8.02 -17.32
CA ARG A 149 0.05 -9.20 -18.06
C ARG A 149 0.82 -9.40 -19.36
N PHE A 150 1.05 -8.33 -20.11
CA PHE A 150 1.78 -8.40 -21.38
C PHE A 150 3.28 -8.63 -21.18
N PHE A 151 3.88 -7.97 -20.19
CA PHE A 151 5.29 -8.15 -19.88
C PHE A 151 5.64 -9.62 -19.59
N HIS A 152 4.77 -10.33 -18.86
CA HIS A 152 4.95 -11.76 -18.57
C HIS A 152 4.27 -12.71 -19.57
N ASN A 153 3.63 -12.18 -20.61
CA ASN A 153 2.83 -12.93 -21.58
C ASN A 153 1.84 -13.91 -20.91
N LEU A 154 1.02 -13.39 -20.00
CA LEU A 154 0.13 -14.20 -19.18
C LEU A 154 -1.16 -14.57 -19.93
N TYR A 155 -1.52 -15.84 -19.86
CA TYR A 155 -2.81 -16.36 -20.28
C TYR A 155 -3.79 -16.40 -19.10
N TYR A 156 -5.03 -15.98 -19.33
CA TYR A 156 -6.08 -16.05 -18.31
C TYR A 156 -6.84 -17.39 -18.39
N GLU A 157 -6.60 -18.25 -17.40
CA GLU A 157 -7.31 -19.51 -17.25
C GLU A 157 -8.59 -19.32 -16.44
N ARG A 158 -9.71 -19.21 -17.16
CA ARG A 158 -11.03 -18.90 -16.59
C ARG A 158 -11.55 -19.95 -15.61
N LYS A 159 -11.21 -21.23 -15.78
CA LYS A 159 -11.77 -22.30 -14.92
C LYS A 159 -11.20 -22.26 -13.50
N ARG A 160 -9.95 -21.82 -13.36
CA ARG A 160 -9.26 -21.70 -12.07
C ARG A 160 -9.24 -20.28 -11.52
N ASP A 161 -9.61 -19.32 -12.35
CA ASP A 161 -9.49 -17.90 -12.06
C ASP A 161 -8.02 -17.56 -11.71
N GLU A 162 -7.13 -17.86 -12.66
CA GLU A 162 -5.68 -17.67 -12.53
C GLU A 162 -5.11 -17.06 -13.81
N PHE A 163 -4.07 -16.25 -13.66
CA PHE A 163 -3.16 -15.95 -14.78
C PHE A 163 -1.96 -16.88 -14.72
N VAL A 164 -1.65 -17.50 -15.85
CA VAL A 164 -0.58 -18.49 -15.99
C VAL A 164 0.35 -18.13 -17.14
N LYS A 165 1.59 -18.60 -17.06
CA LYS A 165 2.52 -18.59 -18.19
C LYS A 165 2.99 -20.00 -18.51
N PHE A 166 3.57 -20.18 -19.68
CA PHE A 166 4.12 -21.46 -20.10
C PHE A 166 5.64 -21.37 -20.11
N ASP A 167 6.31 -22.42 -19.66
CA ASP A 167 7.76 -22.54 -19.86
C ASP A 167 8.09 -23.12 -21.25
N GLU A 168 9.39 -23.31 -21.51
CA GLU A 168 9.88 -23.84 -22.79
C GLU A 168 9.41 -25.27 -23.07
N SER A 169 9.01 -26.02 -22.03
CA SER A 169 8.44 -27.36 -22.16
C SER A 169 6.92 -27.36 -22.39
N GLY A 170 6.28 -26.20 -22.28
CA GLY A 170 4.83 -26.05 -22.29
C GLY A 170 4.18 -26.34 -20.92
N GLU A 171 4.96 -26.47 -19.85
CA GLU A 171 4.41 -26.62 -18.50
C GLU A 171 3.77 -25.30 -18.08
N GLU A 172 2.58 -25.42 -17.51
CA GLU A 172 1.83 -24.28 -17.03
C GLU A 172 2.28 -23.86 -15.62
N ILE A 173 2.62 -22.58 -15.50
CA ILE A 173 3.11 -21.97 -14.28
C ILE A 173 2.13 -20.89 -13.84
N PRO A 174 1.41 -21.07 -12.70
CA PRO A 174 0.53 -20.04 -12.18
C PRO A 174 1.34 -18.84 -11.68
N VAL A 175 0.90 -17.64 -12.04
CA VAL A 175 1.55 -16.35 -11.72
C VAL A 175 0.65 -15.47 -10.87
N VAL A 176 -0.65 -15.40 -11.18
CA VAL A 176 -1.65 -14.65 -10.40
C VAL A 176 -2.79 -15.58 -10.04
N ARG A 177 -3.32 -15.43 -8.82
CA ARG A 177 -4.48 -16.18 -8.34
C ARG A 177 -5.50 -15.24 -7.73
N PHE A 178 -6.75 -15.43 -8.11
CA PHE A 178 -7.89 -14.80 -7.48
C PHE A 178 -8.52 -15.79 -6.50
N LYS A 179 -8.60 -15.44 -5.22
CA LYS A 179 -9.16 -16.30 -4.18
C LYS A 179 -9.94 -15.48 -3.16
N ASN A 180 -11.24 -15.70 -3.05
CA ASN A 180 -12.10 -15.12 -2.02
C ASN A 180 -11.90 -13.60 -1.85
N GLY A 181 -11.91 -12.83 -2.95
CA GLY A 181 -11.68 -11.38 -2.91
C GLY A 181 -10.23 -10.95 -2.64
N THR A 182 -9.28 -11.88 -2.68
CA THR A 182 -7.84 -11.64 -2.55
C THR A 182 -7.13 -11.93 -3.88
N VAL A 183 -6.14 -11.12 -4.22
CA VAL A 183 -5.23 -11.33 -5.36
C VAL A 183 -3.84 -11.66 -4.83
N LEU A 184 -3.32 -12.79 -5.27
CA LEU A 184 -1.98 -13.26 -4.95
C LEU A 184 -1.15 -13.26 -6.23
N ILE A 185 0.05 -12.66 -6.19
CA ILE A 185 1.02 -12.71 -7.29
C ILE A 185 2.31 -13.34 -6.80
N ARG A 186 2.95 -14.15 -7.65
CA ARG A 186 4.27 -14.70 -7.31
C ARG A 186 5.32 -13.60 -7.19
N LEU A 187 6.08 -13.66 -6.10
CA LEU A 187 7.14 -12.68 -5.81
C LEU A 187 8.19 -12.59 -6.94
N LYS A 188 8.52 -13.73 -7.56
CA LYS A 188 9.49 -13.78 -8.66
C LYS A 188 9.08 -12.85 -9.81
N GLU A 189 7.81 -12.90 -10.21
CA GLU A 189 7.29 -12.12 -11.33
C GLU A 189 7.13 -10.63 -10.98
N ILE A 190 6.79 -10.30 -9.73
CA ILE A 190 6.81 -8.91 -9.24
C ILE A 190 8.23 -8.35 -9.36
N ARG A 191 9.24 -9.05 -8.83
CA ARG A 191 10.64 -8.58 -8.89
C ARG A 191 11.15 -8.42 -10.32
N GLN A 192 10.81 -9.35 -11.22
CA GLN A 192 11.17 -9.24 -12.63
C GLN A 192 10.56 -7.99 -13.27
N PHE A 193 9.29 -7.70 -12.99
CA PHE A 193 8.62 -6.51 -13.50
C PHE A 193 9.25 -5.21 -12.95
N LEU A 194 9.44 -5.12 -11.64
CA LEU A 194 10.05 -3.96 -10.98
C LEU A 194 11.51 -3.73 -11.40
N SER A 195 12.25 -4.78 -11.79
CA SER A 195 13.65 -4.62 -12.21
C SER A 195 13.82 -3.90 -13.56
N ILE A 196 12.73 -3.74 -14.32
CA ILE A 196 12.73 -3.10 -15.64
C ILE A 196 11.90 -1.81 -15.62
N LYS A 197 10.89 -1.75 -14.74
CA LYS A 197 10.04 -0.59 -14.51
C LYS A 197 10.72 0.30 -13.46
N GLU A 198 11.58 1.21 -13.91
CA GLU A 198 12.25 2.23 -13.06
C GLU A 198 11.32 3.39 -12.66
#